data_AF-A0A7S1E5J0-F1
#
_entry.id   AF-A0A7S1E5J0-F1
#
_cell.length_a   1.000
_cell.length_b   1.000
_cell.length_c   1.000
_cell.angle_alpha   90.00
_cell.angle_beta   90.00
_cell.angle_gamma   90.00
#
_symmetry.space_group_name_H-M   'P 1'
#
loop_
_entity.id
_entity.type
_entity.pdbx_description
1 polymer ?
#
loop_
_entity_poly.entity_id
_entity_poly.type
_entity_poly.pdbx_seq_one_letter_code
_entity_poly.pdbx_strand_id
1 'polypeptide(L)'
;DFKGKALIKGETDGSSYPNGGLRGTHQAGGYLAIDTSSPITLRGDTIFIPSVFVSYYGASLDEKTPLLRANNALNAEGSRLFEKLGLDVSSGIRTNIGLEQEMFLVPREAYYNR
;
A
#
# COMPACT_ATOMS: atom_id res chain seq x y z
N ASP A 1 7.32 26.29 3.34
CA ASP A 1 8.14 25.23 2.69
C ASP A 1 7.87 23.85 3.24
N PHE A 2 7.43 22.96 2.35
CA PHE A 2 7.31 21.53 2.60
C PHE A 2 8.66 20.85 2.36
N LYS A 3 9.26 20.27 3.40
CA LYS A 3 10.59 19.63 3.34
C LYS A 3 10.44 18.12 3.30
N GLY A 4 11.29 17.43 2.53
CA GLY A 4 11.23 15.96 2.39
C GLY A 4 11.28 15.18 3.70
N LYS A 5 11.91 15.71 4.76
CA LYS A 5 11.88 15.11 6.10
C LYS A 5 10.48 14.97 6.71
N ALA A 6 9.51 15.76 6.24
CA ALA A 6 8.12 15.67 6.69
C ALA A 6 7.36 14.49 6.05
N LEU A 7 7.92 13.86 5.01
CA LEU A 7 7.33 12.73 4.31
C LEU A 7 7.53 11.40 5.03
N ILE A 8 8.57 11.31 5.86
CA ILE A 8 8.92 10.08 6.57
C ILE A 8 8.53 10.28 8.02
N LYS A 9 7.50 9.55 8.46
CA LYS A 9 7.01 9.59 9.84
C LYS A 9 6.97 8.16 10.38
N GLY A 10 7.63 7.94 11.51
CA GLY A 10 7.46 6.72 12.29
C GLY A 10 6.39 6.97 13.35
N GLU A 11 5.47 6.02 13.52
CA GLU A 11 4.61 5.98 14.70
C GLU A 11 5.42 5.33 15.82
N THR A 12 5.66 6.07 16.90
CA THR A 12 6.50 5.62 18.03
C THR A 12 5.85 4.51 18.85
N ASP A 13 4.53 4.29 18.74
CA ASP A 13 3.81 3.32 19.56
C ASP A 13 2.64 2.64 18.83
N GLY A 14 2.90 1.47 18.23
CA GLY A 14 1.90 0.55 17.71
C GLY A 14 1.34 -0.43 18.76
N SER A 15 1.51 -0.17 20.07
CA SER A 15 0.84 -0.97 21.10
C SER A 15 -0.70 -0.81 21.10
N SER A 16 -1.20 0.19 20.38
CA SER A 16 -2.62 0.44 20.14
C SER A 16 -3.26 -0.52 19.11
N TYR A 17 -2.47 -1.31 18.39
CA TYR A 17 -2.98 -2.36 17.51
C TYR A 17 -3.49 -3.56 18.34
N PRO A 18 -4.42 -4.39 17.82
CA PRO A 18 -5.18 -5.41 18.58
C PRO A 18 -4.38 -6.43 19.40
N ASN A 19 -3.05 -6.48 19.27
CA ASN A 19 -2.15 -7.42 19.94
C ASN A 19 -1.03 -6.74 20.78
N GLY A 20 -1.14 -5.43 21.05
CA GLY A 20 -0.01 -4.58 21.43
C GLY A 20 0.47 -4.59 22.89
N GLY A 21 -0.01 -5.49 23.74
CA GLY A 21 0.35 -5.52 25.17
C GLY A 21 1.63 -6.28 25.55
N LEU A 22 2.25 -7.03 24.62
CA LEU A 22 3.29 -8.04 24.96
C LEU A 22 4.71 -7.71 24.46
N ARG A 23 4.93 -6.58 23.79
CA ARG A 23 6.24 -6.22 23.19
C ARG A 23 6.75 -4.89 23.75
N GLY A 24 8.06 -4.76 23.91
CA GLY A 24 8.68 -3.50 24.33
C GLY A 24 8.30 -2.38 23.37
N THR A 25 7.83 -1.24 23.90
CA THR A 25 7.30 -0.10 23.14
C THR A 25 8.24 0.39 22.03
N HIS A 26 9.55 0.27 22.22
CA HIS A 26 10.58 0.59 21.22
C HIS A 26 10.56 -0.27 19.94
N GLN A 27 9.96 -1.47 19.97
CA GLN A 27 9.83 -2.41 18.84
C GLN A 27 8.40 -2.43 18.26
N ALA A 28 7.46 -1.73 18.89
CA ALA A 28 6.09 -1.60 18.43
C ALA A 28 5.93 -0.50 17.36
N GLY A 29 7.03 0.04 16.82
CA GLY A 29 6.99 1.12 15.84
C GLY A 29 6.52 0.66 14.46
N GLY A 30 5.60 1.42 13.87
CA GLY A 30 5.27 1.33 12.46
C GLY A 30 6.02 2.40 11.67
N TYR A 31 6.60 2.02 10.54
CA TYR A 31 7.42 2.87 9.69
C TYR A 31 6.73 3.09 8.36
N LEU A 32 6.59 4.37 7.99
CA LEU A 32 6.06 4.77 6.71
C LEU A 32 7.19 4.98 5.71
N ALA A 33 7.06 4.37 4.53
CA ALA A 33 7.91 4.65 3.38
C ALA A 33 7.05 5.08 2.19
N ILE A 34 7.56 6.02 1.39
CA ILE A 34 6.82 6.55 0.25
C ILE A 34 6.80 5.50 -0.86
N ASP A 35 5.62 5.27 -1.45
CA ASP A 35 5.47 4.48 -2.66
C ASP A 35 5.63 5.36 -3.89
N THR A 36 6.72 5.16 -4.63
CA THR A 36 7.01 5.89 -5.87
C THR A 36 6.31 5.29 -7.10
N SER A 37 5.67 4.12 -6.97
CA SER A 37 4.94 3.48 -8.08
C SER A 37 3.57 4.10 -8.32
N SER A 38 3.00 4.78 -7.32
CA SER A 38 1.71 5.44 -7.41
C SER A 38 1.88 6.97 -7.45
N PRO A 39 1.08 7.71 -8.22
CA PRO A 39 1.18 9.16 -8.29
C PRO A 39 0.69 9.84 -7.01
N ILE A 40 1.35 10.93 -6.64
CA ILE A 40 0.84 11.86 -5.62
C ILE A 40 -0.42 12.55 -6.19
N THR A 41 -1.46 12.66 -5.38
CA THR A 41 -2.73 13.28 -5.80
C THR A 41 -3.09 14.45 -4.89
N LEU A 42 -3.81 15.43 -5.43
CA LEU A 42 -4.39 16.53 -4.69
C LEU A 42 -5.91 16.31 -4.63
N ARG A 43 -6.51 16.39 -3.45
CA ARG A 43 -7.97 16.49 -3.31
C ARG A 43 -8.32 17.70 -2.48
N GLY A 44 -8.99 18.67 -3.10
CA GLY A 44 -9.21 19.98 -2.50
C GLY A 44 -7.88 20.69 -2.25
N ASP A 45 -7.63 21.05 -1.00
CA ASP A 45 -6.41 21.69 -0.50
C ASP A 45 -5.41 20.70 0.13
N THR A 46 -5.70 19.40 0.09
CA THR A 46 -4.93 18.36 0.77
C THR A 46 -4.14 17.50 -0.21
N ILE A 47 -2.82 17.37 0.05
CA ILE A 47 -1.89 16.52 -0.71
C ILE A 47 -1.91 15.10 -0.12
N PHE A 48 -2.18 14.10 -0.98
CA PHE A 48 -2.18 12.68 -0.65
C PHE A 48 -0.96 12.01 -1.26
N ILE A 49 -0.10 11.48 -0.40
CA ILE A 49 1.18 10.87 -0.78
C ILE A 49 1.09 9.35 -0.57
N PRO A 50 1.07 8.56 -1.66
CA PRO A 50 1.03 7.11 -1.56
C PRO A 50 2.21 6.58 -0.75
N SER A 51 1.94 5.66 0.16
CA SER A 51 2.91 5.16 1.11
C SER A 51 2.62 3.71 1.46
N VAL A 52 3.66 3.00 1.90
CA VAL A 52 3.60 1.69 2.53
C VAL A 52 3.90 1.81 4.01
N PHE A 53 3.38 0.89 4.80
CA PHE A 53 3.48 0.87 6.25
C PHE A 53 3.98 -0.49 6.75
N VAL A 54 5.16 -0.50 7.36
CA VAL A 54 5.86 -1.72 7.76
C VAL A 54 6.20 -1.70 9.25
N SER A 55 6.22 -2.87 9.87
CA SER A 55 6.67 -3.01 11.26
C SER A 55 8.19 -2.96 11.36
N TYR A 56 8.71 -2.81 12.58
CA TYR A 56 10.14 -2.92 12.88
C TYR A 56 10.79 -4.21 12.32
N TYR A 57 10.06 -5.33 12.30
CA TYR A 57 10.55 -6.61 11.79
C TYR A 57 10.32 -6.80 10.28
N GLY A 58 9.86 -5.76 9.56
CA GLY A 58 9.60 -5.81 8.12
C GLY A 58 8.31 -6.50 7.72
N ALA A 59 7.42 -6.78 8.69
CA ALA A 59 6.07 -7.26 8.38
C ALA A 59 5.25 -6.12 7.77
N SER A 60 4.45 -6.43 6.75
CA SER A 60 3.53 -5.45 6.18
C SER A 60 2.37 -5.20 7.13
N LEU A 61 2.10 -3.92 7.40
CA LEU A 61 0.93 -3.45 8.15
C LEU A 61 -0.08 -2.76 7.22
N ASP A 62 0.14 -2.83 5.91
CA ASP A 62 -0.68 -2.29 4.83
C ASP A 62 -0.94 -3.35 3.74
N GLU A 63 -1.84 -3.05 2.80
CA GLU A 63 -2.19 -3.93 1.67
C GLU A 63 -1.33 -3.69 0.42
N LYS A 64 -0.72 -2.51 0.28
CA LYS A 64 0.10 -2.13 -0.86
C LYS A 64 1.43 -2.89 -0.90
N THR A 65 2.06 -3.16 0.25
CA THR A 65 3.31 -3.90 0.37
C THR A 65 3.15 -5.35 -0.14
N PRO A 66 2.14 -6.13 0.31
CA PRO A 66 1.83 -7.43 -0.29
C PRO A 66 1.59 -7.35 -1.80
N LEU A 67 0.83 -6.35 -2.27
CA LEU A 67 0.55 -6.18 -3.71
C LEU A 67 1.82 -5.93 -4.53
N LEU A 68 2.73 -5.06 -4.07
CA LEU A 68 4.01 -4.81 -4.73
C LEU A 68 4.88 -6.07 -4.77
N ARG A 69 4.91 -6.84 -3.68
CA ARG A 69 5.61 -8.14 -3.62
C ARG A 69 5.03 -9.15 -4.61
N ALA A 70 3.70 -9.22 -4.71
CA ALA A 70 3.02 -10.09 -5.67
C ALA A 70 3.33 -9.70 -7.12
N ASN A 71 3.28 -8.41 -7.45
CA ASN A 71 3.62 -7.93 -8.79
C ASN A 71 5.09 -8.21 -9.15
N ASN A 72 6.02 -8.08 -8.20
CA ASN A 72 7.42 -8.44 -8.41
C ASN A 72 7.62 -9.94 -8.66
N ALA A 73 6.92 -10.80 -7.91
CA ALA A 73 6.98 -12.25 -8.10
C ALA A 73 6.41 -12.66 -9.47
N LEU A 74 5.26 -12.08 -9.85
CA LEU A 74 4.68 -12.28 -11.17
C LEU A 74 5.62 -11.79 -12.26
N ASN A 75 6.28 -10.64 -12.06
CA ASN A 75 7.24 -10.12 -13.02
C ASN A 75 8.40 -11.10 -13.25
N ALA A 76 9.01 -11.60 -12.18
CA ALA A 76 10.14 -12.53 -12.26
C ALA A 76 9.75 -13.85 -12.96
N GLU A 77 8.69 -14.51 -12.49
CA GLU A 77 8.32 -15.83 -13.02
C GLU A 77 7.65 -15.77 -14.39
N GLY A 78 6.82 -14.75 -14.64
CA GLY A 78 6.19 -14.59 -15.95
C GLY A 78 7.18 -14.15 -17.03
N SER A 79 8.18 -13.32 -16.70
CA SER A 79 9.25 -12.99 -17.65
C SER A 79 10.01 -14.26 -18.07
N ARG A 80 10.37 -15.12 -17.11
CA ARG A 80 11.05 -16.41 -17.37
C ARG A 80 10.24 -17.33 -18.28
N LEU A 81 8.91 -17.34 -18.15
CA LEU A 81 8.04 -18.12 -19.02
C LEU A 81 7.97 -17.52 -20.42
N PHE A 82 7.74 -16.20 -20.51
CA PHE A 82 7.58 -15.50 -21.78
C PHE A 82 8.84 -15.51 -22.64
N GLU A 83 10.04 -15.45 -22.05
CA GLU A 83 11.31 -15.68 -22.76
C GLU A 83 11.33 -17.03 -23.47
N LYS A 84 10.90 -18.10 -22.78
CA LYS A 84 10.83 -19.45 -23.36
C LYS A 84 9.79 -19.59 -24.47
N LEU A 85 8.80 -18.70 -24.49
CA LEU A 85 7.81 -18.61 -25.56
C LEU A 85 8.28 -17.73 -26.73
N GLY A 86 9.50 -17.18 -26.66
CA GLY A 86 10.07 -16.32 -27.70
C GLY A 86 9.54 -14.89 -27.70
N LEU A 87 8.98 -14.42 -26.58
CA LEU A 87 8.51 -13.04 -26.42
C LEU A 87 9.64 -12.15 -25.87
N ASP A 88 9.70 -10.90 -26.33
CA ASP A 88 10.60 -9.89 -25.77
C ASP A 88 10.06 -9.40 -24.42
N VAL A 89 10.86 -9.59 -23.37
CA VAL A 89 10.57 -9.13 -22.00
C VAL A 89 11.65 -8.21 -21.46
N SER A 90 12.43 -7.55 -22.34
CA SER A 90 13.50 -6.61 -21.95
C SER A 90 13.06 -5.53 -20.95
N SER A 91 11.78 -5.16 -20.97
CA SER A 91 11.16 -4.16 -20.08
C SER A 91 10.46 -4.75 -18.85
N GLY A 92 10.53 -6.07 -18.66
CA GLY A 92 9.71 -6.81 -17.71
C GLY A 92 8.24 -6.90 -18.13
N ILE A 93 7.44 -7.58 -17.33
CA ILE A 93 5.99 -7.69 -17.50
C ILE A 93 5.27 -6.84 -16.47
N ARG A 94 4.06 -6.40 -16.82
CA ARG A 94 3.19 -5.61 -15.95
C ARG A 94 1.82 -6.26 -15.84
N THR A 95 1.32 -6.33 -14.63
CA THR A 95 -0.03 -6.77 -14.32
C THR A 95 -1.00 -5.60 -14.48
N ASN A 96 -2.06 -5.78 -15.27
CA ASN A 96 -3.14 -4.82 -15.39
C ASN A 96 -4.38 -5.33 -14.64
N ILE A 97 -5.15 -4.41 -14.08
CA ILE A 97 -6.42 -4.71 -13.41
C ILE A 97 -7.49 -3.73 -13.90
N GLY A 98 -8.66 -4.26 -14.25
CA GLY A 98 -9.87 -3.49 -14.57
C GLY A 98 -10.91 -3.74 -13.49
N LEU A 99 -11.04 -2.81 -12.55
CA LEU A 99 -12.00 -2.94 -11.45
C LEU A 99 -13.39 -2.49 -11.90
N GLU A 100 -14.40 -3.29 -11.57
CA GLU A 100 -15.81 -2.93 -11.69
C GLU A 100 -16.38 -2.76 -10.28
N GLN A 101 -17.02 -1.62 -10.03
CA GLN A 101 -17.56 -1.29 -8.71
C GLN A 101 -19.08 -1.22 -8.75
N GLU A 102 -19.72 -2.06 -7.94
CA GLU A 102 -21.16 -2.02 -7.69
C GLU A 102 -21.44 -1.25 -6.39
N MET A 103 -22.52 -0.47 -6.38
CA MET A 103 -22.96 0.28 -5.19
C MET A 103 -24.48 0.49 -5.20
N PHE A 104 -25.07 0.51 -4.00
CA PHE A 104 -26.47 0.86 -3.78
C PHE A 104 -26.56 2.25 -3.15
N LEU A 105 -27.52 3.05 -3.59
CA LEU A 105 -27.81 4.35 -2.99
C LEU A 105 -29.06 4.24 -2.12
N VAL A 106 -28.93 4.59 -0.84
CA VAL A 106 -30.04 4.62 0.12
C VAL A 106 -30.27 6.07 0.54
N PRO A 107 -31.52 6.58 0.52
CA PRO A 107 -31.84 7.89 1.08
C PRO A 107 -31.35 8.00 2.52
N ARG A 108 -30.69 9.12 2.84
CA ARG A 108 -30.05 9.33 4.14
C ARG A 108 -31.02 9.15 5.31
N GLU A 109 -32.25 9.66 5.19
CA GLU A 109 -33.29 9.52 6.22
C GLU A 109 -33.69 8.04 6.43
N ALA A 110 -33.87 7.28 5.35
CA ALA A 110 -34.18 5.86 5.43
C ALA A 110 -33.06 5.04 6.08
N TYR A 111 -31.80 5.40 5.84
CA TYR A 111 -30.65 4.78 6.52
C TYR A 111 -30.63 5.06 8.03
N TYR A 112 -31.06 6.25 8.47
CA TYR A 112 -31.09 6.61 9.88
C TYR A 112 -32.27 6.00 10.64
N ASN A 113 -33.37 5.67 9.95
CA ASN A 113 -34.54 5.02 10.54
C ASN A 113 -34.40 3.49 10.70
N ARG A 114 -33.19 2.94 10.57
CA ARG A 114 -32.89 1.51 10.70
C ARG A 114 -32.77 1.04 12.14
#